data_AF-A0A725BHX4-F1
#
_entry.id   AF-A0A725BHX4-F1
#
_cell.length_a   1.000
_cell.length_b   1.000
_cell.length_c   1.000
_cell.angle_alpha   90.00
_cell.angle_beta   90.00
_cell.angle_gamma   90.00
#
_symmetry.space_group_name_H-M   'P 1'
#
loop_
_entity.id
_entity.type
_entity.pdbx_description
1 polymer ?
#
loop_
_entity_poly.entity_id
_entity_poly.type
_entity_poly.pdbx_seq_one_letter_code
_entity_poly.pdbx_strand_id
1 'polypeptide(L)'
;QPDGVLAYVANQQWTHQTIVSIAAHITPNEIEQLTERPTVAAMPNTPVAHRLGMTGLWFGSHVNEEIRNVVEALFERVGEIAEANESTMPAFMAAAGCSPAFFYEIVAGMVPVLTDA
;
A
#
# COMPACT_ATOMS: atom_id res chain seq x y z
N GLN A 1 1.44 -15.27 -1.37
CA GLN A 1 0.30 -14.37 -1.13
C GLN A 1 -0.14 -14.53 0.32
N PRO A 2 -0.69 -13.50 0.98
CA PRO A 2 -1.29 -13.67 2.30
C PRO A 2 -2.46 -14.65 2.19
N ASP A 3 -2.33 -15.78 2.86
CA ASP A 3 -3.27 -16.90 2.73
C ASP A 3 -4.68 -16.48 3.16
N GLY A 4 -5.68 -16.85 2.36
CA GLY A 4 -7.09 -16.71 2.70
C GLY A 4 -7.73 -15.35 2.40
N VAL A 5 -7.00 -14.33 1.95
CA VAL A 5 -7.59 -13.00 1.64
C VAL A 5 -8.62 -13.09 0.50
N LEU A 6 -8.25 -13.70 -0.63
CA LEU A 6 -9.18 -13.86 -1.76
C LEU A 6 -10.39 -14.72 -1.39
N ALA A 7 -10.19 -15.77 -0.60
CA ALA A 7 -11.28 -16.59 -0.09
C ALA A 7 -12.20 -15.80 0.85
N TYR A 8 -11.65 -14.95 1.71
CA TYR A 8 -12.43 -14.05 2.56
C TYR A 8 -13.28 -13.11 1.70
N VAL A 9 -12.65 -12.44 0.72
CA VAL A 9 -13.30 -11.50 -0.20
C VAL A 9 -14.43 -12.16 -0.98
N ALA A 10 -14.20 -13.36 -1.53
CA ALA A 10 -15.19 -14.11 -2.30
C ALA A 10 -16.43 -14.52 -1.48
N ASN A 11 -16.29 -14.67 -0.16
CA ASN A 11 -17.38 -15.06 0.73
C ASN A 11 -18.14 -13.87 1.34
N GLN A 12 -17.79 -12.63 0.98
CA GLN A 12 -18.54 -11.44 1.42
C GLN A 12 -19.60 -11.02 0.39
N GLN A 13 -20.60 -10.27 0.86
CA GLN A 13 -21.56 -9.59 -0.01
C GLN A 13 -21.10 -8.16 -0.30
N TRP A 14 -20.92 -7.86 -1.59
CA TRP A 14 -20.49 -6.55 -2.07
C TRP A 14 -21.63 -5.88 -2.83
N THR A 15 -21.93 -4.62 -2.49
CA THR A 15 -23.08 -3.90 -3.05
C THR A 15 -22.71 -2.60 -3.71
N HIS A 16 -21.93 -1.73 -3.06
CA HIS A 16 -21.58 -0.38 -3.55
C HIS A 16 -20.20 0.10 -3.06
N GLN A 17 -19.44 -0.74 -2.37
CA GLN A 17 -18.20 -0.35 -1.71
C GLN A 17 -17.07 -0.18 -2.73
N THR A 18 -16.21 0.82 -2.52
CA THR A 18 -14.82 0.79 -3.02
C THR A 18 -14.00 -0.09 -2.10
N ILE A 19 -13.19 -0.98 -2.67
CA ILE A 19 -12.28 -1.86 -1.93
C ILE A 19 -10.88 -1.27 -1.97
N VAL A 20 -10.27 -1.07 -0.79
CA VAL A 20 -8.85 -0.73 -0.67
C VAL A 20 -8.14 -1.90 -0.01
N SER A 21 -7.25 -2.56 -0.73
CA SER A 21 -6.51 -3.72 -0.26
C SER A 21 -5.07 -3.34 0.07
N ILE A 22 -4.65 -3.59 1.31
CA ILE A 22 -3.24 -3.50 1.72
C ILE A 22 -2.51 -4.86 1.69
N ALA A 23 -3.17 -5.88 1.16
CA ALA A 23 -2.65 -7.23 1.13
C ALA A 23 -1.56 -7.35 0.06
N ALA A 24 -0.32 -7.63 0.49
CA ALA A 24 0.82 -7.77 -0.42
C ALA A 24 0.58 -8.88 -1.46
N HIS A 25 1.09 -8.68 -2.67
CA HIS A 25 1.00 -9.65 -3.78
C HIS A 25 -0.43 -10.00 -4.24
N ILE A 26 -1.44 -9.21 -3.87
CA ILE A 26 -2.80 -9.32 -4.43
C ILE A 26 -3.06 -8.08 -5.27
N THR A 27 -3.32 -8.29 -6.55
CA THR A 27 -3.60 -7.23 -7.52
C THR A 27 -5.04 -6.72 -7.37
N PRO A 28 -5.32 -5.47 -7.75
CA PRO A 28 -6.70 -4.97 -7.76
C PRO A 28 -7.59 -5.78 -8.71
N ASN A 29 -7.04 -6.29 -9.82
CA ASN A 29 -7.77 -7.10 -10.79
C ASN A 29 -8.24 -8.45 -10.20
N GLU A 30 -7.41 -9.13 -9.39
CA GLU A 30 -7.81 -10.38 -8.71
C GLU A 30 -9.03 -10.17 -7.80
N ILE A 31 -9.13 -9.01 -7.13
CA ILE A 31 -10.27 -8.66 -6.28
C ILE A 31 -11.46 -8.21 -7.13
N GLU A 32 -11.23 -7.43 -8.18
CA GLU A 32 -12.27 -6.98 -9.12
C GLU A 32 -12.99 -8.15 -9.77
N GLN A 33 -12.27 -9.22 -10.13
CA GLN A 33 -12.86 -10.44 -10.70
C GLN A 33 -13.81 -11.17 -9.75
N LEU A 34 -13.62 -11.02 -8.43
CA LEU A 34 -14.44 -11.68 -7.41
C LEU A 34 -15.63 -10.83 -6.97
N THR A 35 -15.56 -9.51 -7.13
CA THR A 35 -16.47 -8.57 -6.47
C THR A 35 -17.20 -7.64 -7.44
N GLU A 36 -16.66 -7.48 -8.65
CA GLU A 36 -17.03 -6.45 -9.63
C GLU A 36 -16.99 -5.02 -9.05
N ARG A 37 -16.21 -4.80 -7.98
CA ARG A 37 -16.12 -3.51 -7.28
C ARG A 37 -14.85 -2.75 -7.64
N PRO A 38 -14.91 -1.40 -7.70
CA PRO A 38 -13.73 -0.55 -7.79
C PRO A 38 -12.71 -0.94 -6.72
N THR A 39 -11.52 -1.36 -7.13
CA THR A 39 -10.50 -1.81 -6.20
C THR A 39 -9.19 -1.05 -6.37
N VAL A 40 -8.58 -0.65 -5.26
CA VAL A 40 -7.23 -0.09 -5.21
C VAL A 40 -6.36 -0.99 -4.35
N ALA A 41 -5.23 -1.44 -4.88
CA ALA A 41 -4.18 -2.03 -4.06
C ALA A 41 -3.29 -0.91 -3.53
N ALA A 42 -3.15 -0.82 -2.21
CA ALA A 42 -2.36 0.18 -1.52
C ALA A 42 -1.20 -0.48 -0.77
N MET A 43 0.01 -0.02 -1.02
CA MET A 43 1.22 -0.52 -0.35
C MET A 43 1.81 0.59 0.53
N PRO A 44 1.37 0.73 1.78
CA PRO A 44 2.01 1.64 2.73
C PRO A 44 3.34 1.08 3.24
N ASN A 45 4.15 1.94 3.87
CA ASN A 45 5.34 1.53 4.61
C ASN A 45 5.29 1.94 6.10
N THR A 46 6.23 1.46 6.92
CA THR A 46 6.21 1.61 8.39
C THR A 46 6.00 3.05 8.90
N PRO A 47 6.60 4.11 8.30
CA PRO A 47 6.42 5.49 8.78
C PRO A 47 5.00 6.08 8.65
N VAL A 48 4.05 5.40 7.99
CA VAL A 48 2.63 5.84 7.98
C VAL A 48 2.04 5.99 9.39
N ALA A 49 2.53 5.20 10.36
CA ALA A 49 2.13 5.30 11.77
C ALA A 49 2.45 6.68 12.39
N HIS A 50 3.40 7.41 11.81
CA HIS A 50 3.82 8.74 12.22
C HIS A 50 3.41 9.84 11.23
N ARG A 51 2.55 9.52 10.25
CA ARG A 51 2.16 10.42 9.15
C ARG A 51 3.32 10.90 8.27
N LEU A 52 4.37 10.10 8.19
CA LEU A 52 5.58 10.37 7.40
C LEU A 52 5.86 9.24 6.41
N GLY A 53 4.83 8.46 6.08
CA GLY A 53 4.96 7.31 5.20
C GLY A 53 4.98 7.66 3.73
N MET A 54 5.09 6.62 2.91
CA MET A 54 4.82 6.64 1.49
C MET A 54 3.90 5.47 1.17
N THR A 55 2.84 5.72 0.38
CA THR A 55 1.91 4.66 -0.05
C THR A 55 1.90 4.55 -1.57
N GLY A 56 2.23 3.36 -2.08
CA GLY A 56 2.06 3.04 -3.49
C GLY A 56 0.61 2.69 -3.78
N LEU A 57 -0.03 3.35 -4.73
CA LEU A 57 -1.43 3.13 -5.09
C LEU A 57 -1.53 2.54 -6.50
N TRP A 58 -2.07 1.33 -6.61
CA TRP A 58 -2.39 0.69 -7.88
C TRP A 58 -3.90 0.58 -8.04
N PHE A 59 -4.41 1.46 -8.90
CA PHE A 59 -5.83 1.55 -9.22
C PHE A 59 -6.25 0.45 -10.19
N GLY A 60 -7.35 -0.24 -9.87
CA GLY A 60 -7.99 -1.22 -10.72
C GLY A 60 -8.80 -0.59 -11.85
N SER A 61 -9.32 -1.45 -12.71
CA SER A 61 -10.02 -1.05 -13.94
C SER A 61 -11.39 -0.43 -13.69
N HIS A 62 -12.03 -0.75 -12.55
CA HIS A 62 -13.33 -0.22 -12.18
C HIS A 62 -13.25 1.10 -11.40
N VAL A 63 -12.04 1.63 -11.16
CA VAL A 63 -11.84 2.88 -10.42
C VAL A 63 -12.06 4.09 -11.33
N ASN A 64 -13.05 4.92 -10.99
CA ASN A 64 -13.28 6.21 -11.64
C ASN A 64 -12.49 7.34 -10.94
N GLU A 65 -12.54 8.54 -11.52
CA GLU A 65 -11.81 9.71 -11.02
C GLU A 65 -12.27 10.15 -9.62
N GLU A 66 -13.57 10.06 -9.33
CA GLU A 66 -14.09 10.39 -8.00
C GLU A 66 -13.50 9.48 -6.91
N ILE A 67 -13.49 8.17 -7.16
CA ILE A 67 -12.93 7.17 -6.25
C ILE A 67 -11.42 7.36 -6.12
N ARG A 68 -10.71 7.61 -7.22
CA ARG A 68 -9.28 7.92 -7.21
C ARG A 68 -8.99 9.09 -6.26
N ASN A 69 -9.68 10.21 -6.45
CA ASN A 69 -9.47 11.42 -5.64
C ASN A 69 -9.74 11.16 -4.14
N VAL A 70 -10.77 10.36 -3.82
CA VAL A 70 -11.06 9.99 -2.43
C VAL A 70 -9.96 9.13 -1.82
N VAL A 71 -9.45 8.14 -2.57
CA VAL A 71 -8.39 7.24 -2.09
C VAL A 71 -7.06 7.96 -1.96
N GLU A 72 -6.70 8.81 -2.91
CA GLU A 72 -5.50 9.65 -2.84
C GLU A 72 -5.57 10.56 -1.61
N ALA A 73 -6.67 11.30 -1.44
CA ALA A 73 -6.89 12.17 -0.29
C ALA A 73 -6.85 11.42 1.05
N LEU A 74 -7.29 10.16 1.09
CA LEU A 74 -7.21 9.32 2.28
C LEU A 74 -5.76 9.04 2.67
N PHE A 75 -4.93 8.61 1.72
CA PHE A 75 -3.54 8.24 2.00
C PHE A 75 -2.61 9.44 2.17
N GLU A 76 -2.91 10.58 1.55
CA GLU A 76 -2.22 11.85 1.80
C GLU A 76 -2.30 12.31 3.27
N ARG A 77 -3.27 11.80 4.05
CA ARG A 77 -3.35 12.08 5.51
C ARG A 77 -2.26 11.38 6.32
N VAL A 78 -1.63 10.35 5.78
CA VAL A 78 -0.64 9.52 6.47
C VAL A 78 0.74 9.52 5.82
N GLY A 79 0.92 10.30 4.76
CA GLY A 79 2.21 10.47 4.11
C GLY A 79 2.07 10.85 2.63
N GLU A 80 3.14 10.65 1.89
CA GLU A 80 3.16 10.85 0.44
C GLU A 80 2.54 9.66 -0.30
N ILE A 81 2.08 9.89 -1.52
CA ILE A 81 1.52 8.86 -2.39
C ILE A 81 2.34 8.74 -3.67
N ALA A 82 2.39 7.54 -4.24
CA ALA A 82 2.92 7.31 -5.58
C ALA A 82 1.99 6.37 -6.36
N GLU A 83 1.63 6.74 -7.58
CA GLU A 83 0.90 5.83 -8.45
C GLU A 83 1.81 4.68 -8.93
N ALA A 84 1.28 3.47 -8.88
CA ALA A 84 1.97 2.24 -9.25
C ALA A 84 1.08 1.38 -10.15
N ASN A 85 1.71 0.42 -10.83
CA ASN A 85 1.05 -0.56 -11.68
C ASN A 85 1.78 -1.91 -11.55
N GLU A 86 1.38 -2.90 -12.34
CA GLU A 86 1.98 -4.23 -12.32
C GLU A 86 3.52 -4.23 -12.46
N SER A 87 4.05 -3.35 -13.32
CA SER A 87 5.49 -3.29 -13.56
C SER A 87 6.26 -2.57 -12.45
N THR A 88 5.65 -1.57 -11.80
CA THR A 88 6.34 -0.71 -10.81
C THR A 88 6.08 -1.12 -9.37
N MET A 89 4.95 -1.78 -9.07
CA MET A 89 4.56 -2.18 -7.73
C MET A 89 5.58 -3.13 -7.06
N PRO A 90 6.16 -4.14 -7.73
CA PRO A 90 7.20 -4.97 -7.11
C PRO A 90 8.43 -4.16 -6.69
N ALA A 91 8.87 -3.22 -7.53
CA ALA A 91 9.98 -2.33 -7.22
C ALA A 91 9.64 -1.37 -6.07
N PHE A 92 8.41 -0.85 -6.05
CA PHE A 92 7.91 0.00 -4.96
C PHE A 92 7.89 -0.77 -3.64
N MET A 93 7.36 -1.99 -3.61
CA MET A 93 7.35 -2.85 -2.42
C MET A 93 8.76 -3.05 -1.86
N ALA A 94 9.73 -3.33 -2.73
CA ALA A 94 11.13 -3.52 -2.32
C ALA A 94 11.76 -2.21 -1.79
N ALA A 95 11.54 -1.08 -2.48
CA ALA A 95 12.15 0.19 -2.11
C ALA A 95 11.49 0.80 -0.86
N ALA A 96 10.18 0.99 -0.88
CA ALA A 96 9.44 1.66 0.20
C ALA A 96 9.31 0.79 1.45
N GLY A 97 9.16 -0.53 1.28
CA GLY A 97 9.05 -1.47 2.39
C GLY A 97 10.36 -1.66 3.16
N CYS A 98 11.50 -1.75 2.45
CA CYS A 98 12.79 -2.02 3.07
C CYS A 98 13.55 -0.75 3.50
N SER A 99 13.28 0.42 2.90
CA SER A 99 14.06 1.63 3.17
C SER A 99 14.10 2.05 4.64
N PRO A 100 13.02 1.95 5.46
CA PRO A 100 13.13 2.31 6.88
C PRO A 100 14.13 1.43 7.62
N ALA A 101 14.19 0.13 7.31
CA ALA A 101 15.13 -0.78 7.95
C ALA A 101 16.59 -0.44 7.63
N PHE A 102 16.88 -0.08 6.37
CA PHE A 102 18.23 0.37 5.99
C PHE A 102 18.64 1.65 6.72
N PHE A 103 17.71 2.60 6.89
CA PHE A 103 17.98 3.80 7.67
C PHE A 103 18.18 3.51 9.15
N TYR A 104 17.42 2.57 9.74
CA TYR A 104 17.63 2.16 11.13
C TYR A 104 19.02 1.59 11.37
N GLU A 105 19.51 0.76 10.46
CA GLU A 105 20.88 0.20 10.55
C GLU A 105 21.97 1.27 10.44
N ILE A 106 21.81 2.24 9.52
CA ILE A 106 22.75 3.36 9.39
C ILE A 106 22.79 4.16 10.70
N VAL A 107 21.62 4.53 11.23
CA VAL A 107 21.53 5.30 12.48
C VAL A 107 22.12 4.50 13.63
N ALA A 108 21.79 3.21 13.76
CA ALA A 108 22.32 2.34 14.81
C ALA A 108 23.85 2.25 14.77
N GLY A 109 24.46 2.19 13.59
CA GLY A 109 25.92 2.22 13.43
C GLY A 109 26.58 3.54 13.84
N MET A 110 25.85 4.66 13.75
CA MET A 110 26.33 5.99 14.18
C MET A 110 26.22 6.20 15.70
N VAL A 111 25.24 5.56 16.35
CA VAL A 111 24.92 5.78 17.77
C VAL A 111 26.15 5.70 18.69
N PRO A 112 27.00 4.65 18.65
CA PRO A 112 28.14 4.55 19.57
C PRO A 112 29.09 5.75 19.49
N VAL A 113 29.38 6.24 18.28
CA VAL A 113 30.27 7.39 18.07
C VAL A 113 29.65 8.68 18.61
N LEU A 114 28.33 8.83 18.51
CA LEU A 114 27.62 10.04 18.93
C LEU A 114 27.32 10.08 20.44
N THR A 115 27.19 8.93 21.09
CA THR A 115 26.90 8.85 22.52
C THR A 115 28.13 8.74 23.40
N ASP A 116 29.26 8.26 22.85
CA ASP A 116 30.52 8.11 23.57
C ASP A 116 31.47 9.33 23.39
N ALA A 117 31.01 10.37 22.69
CA ALA A 117 31.68 11.67 22.51
C ALA A 117 31.20 12.71 23.54
#